data_AF-A0A5C8SEN5-F1
#
_entry.id   AF-A0A5C8SEN5-F1
#
_cell.length_a   1.000
_cell.length_b   1.000
_cell.length_c   1.000
_cell.angle_alpha   90.00
_cell.angle_beta   90.00
_cell.angle_gamma   90.00
#
_symmetry.space_group_name_H-M   'P 1'
#
loop_
_entity.id
_entity.type
_entity.pdbx_description
1 polymer ?
#
loop_
_entity_poly.entity_id
_entity_poly.type
_entity_poly.pdbx_seq_one_letter_code
_entity_poly.pdbx_strand_id
1 'polypeptide(L)'
;MALAIHRNTWATLLMGSAYFQASNQPERMKLKWPAEEAEDEAFDEVSCLPCGSREGAAAMLAHLEWYLDAVSAHPTRHRLAPSDVTLARVRMSDMRLVLGDVAPVSSAPILAAIEAHRAAWLAYLAAPGRDVLGFDAWWALRLPPDAAADTVLATPCGDRHGAAALVAHVRWYAEELELADENMTGGLDYAARRLQARGADLSLLLRG
;
A
#
# COMPACT_ATOMS: atom_id res chain seq x y z
N MET A 1 -6.30 -8.49 14.85
CA MET A 1 -5.31 -9.59 14.78
C MET A 1 -4.06 -9.18 14.00
N ALA A 2 -4.16 -8.75 12.73
CA ALA A 2 -3.00 -8.37 11.91
C ALA A 2 -2.08 -7.29 12.53
N LEU A 3 -2.62 -6.21 13.09
CA LEU A 3 -1.80 -5.17 13.76
C LEU A 3 -0.98 -5.74 14.93
N ALA A 4 -1.55 -6.68 15.69
CA ALA A 4 -0.83 -7.34 16.78
C ALA A 4 0.25 -8.28 16.26
N ILE A 5 -0.01 -9.00 15.16
CA ILE A 5 0.98 -9.84 14.49
C ILE A 5 2.17 -8.98 14.05
N HIS A 6 1.92 -7.87 13.36
CA HIS A 6 2.98 -6.97 12.91
C HIS A 6 3.78 -6.37 14.08
N ARG A 7 3.13 -6.00 15.19
CA ARG A 7 3.85 -5.57 16.41
C ARG A 7 4.74 -6.67 17.00
N ASN A 8 4.28 -7.92 16.96
CA ASN A 8 5.04 -9.06 17.46
C ASN A 8 6.23 -9.42 16.56
N THR A 9 6.08 -9.33 15.24
CA THR A 9 7.19 -9.52 14.29
C THR A 9 8.23 -8.42 14.47
N TRP A 10 7.80 -7.17 14.65
CA TRP A 10 8.69 -6.06 15.01
C TRP A 10 9.45 -6.29 16.33
N ALA A 11 8.77 -6.73 17.38
CA ALA A 11 9.42 -7.05 18.66
C ALA A 11 10.45 -8.19 18.52
N THR A 12 10.13 -9.20 17.71
CA THR A 12 11.03 -10.32 17.42
C THR A 12 12.28 -9.85 16.68
N LEU A 13 12.14 -8.95 15.71
CA LEU A 13 13.26 -8.33 15.02
C LEU A 13 14.18 -7.57 15.99
N LEU A 14 13.61 -6.79 16.91
CA LEU A 14 14.37 -6.05 17.92
C LEU A 14 15.17 -7.01 18.82
N MET A 15 14.54 -8.09 19.28
CA MET A 15 15.22 -9.11 20.10
C MET A 15 16.35 -9.81 19.35
N GLY A 16 16.12 -10.17 18.08
CA GLY A 16 17.15 -10.76 17.22
C GLY A 16 18.34 -9.82 17.02
N SER A 17 18.06 -8.54 16.72
CA SER A 17 19.09 -7.51 16.56
C SER A 17 19.91 -7.33 17.84
N ALA A 18 19.25 -7.25 19.01
CA ALA A 18 19.92 -7.14 20.30
C ALA A 18 20.80 -8.38 20.60
N TYR A 19 20.32 -9.58 20.30
CA TYR A 19 21.08 -10.82 20.47
C TYR A 19 22.36 -10.84 19.62
N PHE A 20 22.29 -10.44 18.34
CA PHE A 20 23.47 -10.41 17.47
C PHE A 20 24.49 -9.36 17.90
N GLN A 21 24.04 -8.20 18.37
CA GLN A 21 24.92 -7.18 18.96
C GLN A 21 25.63 -7.73 20.21
N ALA A 22 24.88 -8.33 21.14
CA ALA A 22 25.44 -8.92 22.36
C ALA A 22 26.40 -10.08 22.09
N SER A 23 26.16 -10.84 21.01
CA SER A 23 26.99 -11.97 20.60
C SER A 23 28.20 -11.58 19.73
N ASN A 24 28.44 -10.28 19.50
CA ASN A 24 29.48 -9.77 18.62
C ASN A 24 29.43 -10.39 17.20
N GLN A 25 28.22 -10.57 16.66
CA GLN A 25 27.96 -11.06 15.31
C GLN A 25 27.25 -9.98 14.45
N PRO A 26 27.79 -8.75 14.34
CA PRO A 26 27.11 -7.67 13.63
C PRO A 26 26.97 -7.90 12.13
N GLU A 27 27.79 -8.77 11.54
CA GLU A 27 27.67 -9.22 10.15
C GLU A 27 26.37 -9.99 9.89
N ARG A 28 25.83 -10.69 10.90
CA ARG A 28 24.55 -11.39 10.76
C ARG A 28 23.35 -10.45 10.70
N MET A 29 23.51 -9.20 11.17
CA MET A 29 22.49 -8.15 10.99
C MET A 29 22.43 -7.62 9.56
N LYS A 30 23.42 -7.93 8.70
CA LYS A 30 23.45 -7.50 7.29
C LYS A 30 22.82 -8.51 6.34
N LEU A 31 22.55 -9.72 6.82
CA LEU A 31 21.84 -10.73 6.04
C LEU A 31 20.35 -10.48 6.27
N LYS A 32 19.57 -10.40 5.18
CA LYS A 32 18.12 -10.42 5.26
C LYS A 32 17.74 -11.72 5.99
N TRP A 33 17.38 -11.59 7.25
CA TRP A 33 17.15 -12.74 8.13
C TRP A 33 15.64 -12.96 8.29
N PRO A 34 15.19 -14.18 8.65
CA PRO A 34 13.78 -14.53 8.65
C PRO A 34 12.83 -13.57 9.41
N ALA A 35 13.28 -12.87 10.45
CA ALA A 35 12.40 -11.90 11.14
C ALA A 35 12.29 -10.54 10.41
N GLU A 36 13.23 -10.18 9.53
CA GLU A 36 13.07 -9.01 8.66
C GLU A 36 12.06 -9.32 7.57
N GLU A 37 12.19 -10.48 6.91
CA GLU A 37 11.20 -10.96 5.91
C GLU A 37 9.80 -11.11 6.52
N ALA A 38 9.69 -11.76 7.68
CA ALA A 38 8.41 -11.91 8.35
C ALA A 38 7.80 -10.58 8.81
N GLU A 39 8.62 -9.57 9.05
CA GLU A 39 8.12 -8.23 9.36
C GLU A 39 7.68 -7.49 8.09
N ASP A 40 8.47 -7.54 7.01
CA ASP A 40 8.13 -6.94 5.71
C ASP A 40 6.78 -7.51 5.23
N GLU A 41 6.62 -8.84 5.26
CA GLU A 41 5.37 -9.53 4.92
C GLU A 41 4.21 -9.10 5.82
N ALA A 42 4.46 -8.97 7.14
CA ALA A 42 3.43 -8.52 8.06
C ALA A 42 3.02 -7.06 7.80
N PHE A 43 3.95 -6.19 7.40
CA PHE A 43 3.66 -4.82 7.02
C PHE A 43 2.86 -4.75 5.71
N ASP A 44 3.21 -5.57 4.72
CA ASP A 44 2.47 -5.68 3.46
C ASP A 44 1.04 -6.16 3.67
N GLU A 45 0.84 -7.16 4.53
CA GLU A 45 -0.48 -7.66 4.87
C GLU A 45 -1.32 -6.63 5.63
N VAL A 46 -0.71 -5.89 6.57
CA VAL A 46 -1.39 -4.75 7.23
C VAL A 46 -1.77 -3.67 6.22
N SER A 47 -0.87 -3.37 5.28
CA SER A 47 -1.09 -2.37 4.21
C SER A 47 -2.22 -2.76 3.25
N CYS A 48 -2.51 -4.05 3.10
CA CYS A 48 -3.60 -4.59 2.28
C CYS A 48 -4.90 -4.86 3.07
N LEU A 49 -4.93 -4.65 4.39
CA LEU A 49 -6.09 -5.00 5.21
C LEU A 49 -7.04 -3.80 5.42
N PRO A 50 -8.30 -3.82 4.93
CA PRO A 50 -9.25 -2.74 5.20
C PRO A 50 -9.68 -2.68 6.68
N CYS A 51 -9.99 -1.49 7.17
CA CYS A 51 -10.31 -1.21 8.56
C CYS A 51 -11.72 -1.67 8.98
N GLY A 52 -12.66 -1.74 8.04
CA GLY A 52 -14.05 -2.20 8.25
C GLY A 52 -14.95 -1.34 9.15
N SER A 53 -14.38 -0.41 9.92
CA SER A 53 -15.09 0.47 10.88
C SER A 53 -14.27 1.73 11.19
N ARG A 54 -14.89 2.75 11.80
CA ARG A 54 -14.18 3.97 12.24
C ARG A 54 -13.20 3.67 13.37
N GLU A 55 -13.56 2.77 14.28
CA GLU A 55 -12.70 2.27 15.35
C GLU A 55 -11.48 1.55 14.76
N GLY A 56 -11.69 0.75 13.71
CA GLY A 56 -10.62 0.14 12.94
C GLY A 56 -9.70 1.16 12.28
N ALA A 57 -10.27 2.24 11.71
CA ALA A 57 -9.50 3.31 11.09
C ALA A 57 -8.63 4.06 12.13
N ALA A 58 -9.18 4.34 13.31
CA ALA A 58 -8.42 4.92 14.42
C ALA A 58 -7.28 3.99 14.89
N ALA A 59 -7.56 2.69 15.01
CA ALA A 59 -6.54 1.71 15.39
C ALA A 59 -5.42 1.58 14.34
N MET A 60 -5.76 1.61 13.05
CA MET A 60 -4.78 1.58 11.97
C MET A 60 -3.95 2.88 11.91
N LEU A 61 -4.57 4.05 12.08
CA LEU A 61 -3.87 5.32 12.18
C LEU A 61 -2.83 5.31 13.31
N ALA A 62 -3.26 4.95 14.52
CA ALA A 62 -2.37 4.85 15.68
C ALA A 62 -1.24 3.81 15.47
N HIS A 63 -1.52 2.72 14.74
CA HIS A 63 -0.51 1.72 14.41
C HIS A 63 0.53 2.26 13.42
N LEU A 64 0.10 2.95 12.35
CA LEU A 64 1.01 3.53 11.37
C LEU A 64 1.87 4.65 11.96
N GLU A 65 1.30 5.48 12.84
CA GLU A 65 2.07 6.49 13.61
C GLU A 65 3.15 5.83 14.45
N TRP A 66 2.79 4.86 15.28
CA TRP A 66 3.75 4.09 16.08
C TRP A 66 4.83 3.45 15.21
N TYR A 67 4.44 2.84 14.09
CA TYR A 67 5.35 2.08 13.26
C TYR A 67 6.38 2.96 12.55
N LEU A 68 5.95 4.10 11.99
CA LEU A 68 6.86 5.04 11.34
C LEU A 68 7.87 5.63 12.34
N ASP A 69 7.42 5.93 13.57
CA ASP A 69 8.31 6.36 14.65
C ASP A 69 9.29 5.25 15.03
N ALA A 70 8.79 4.02 15.24
CA ALA A 70 9.60 2.87 15.65
C ALA A 70 10.68 2.52 14.61
N VAL A 71 10.35 2.49 13.32
CA VAL A 71 11.32 2.23 12.25
C VAL A 71 12.36 3.33 12.17
N SER A 72 11.96 4.60 12.31
CA SER A 72 12.90 5.73 12.23
C SER A 72 13.96 5.70 13.33
N ALA A 73 13.63 5.11 14.48
CA ALA A 73 14.51 4.97 15.64
C ALA A 73 15.39 3.70 15.59
N HIS A 74 15.17 2.77 14.66
CA HIS A 74 15.90 1.51 14.64
C HIS A 74 17.35 1.72 14.13
N PRO A 75 18.39 1.28 14.85
CA PRO A 75 19.78 1.62 14.55
C PRO A 75 20.32 0.94 13.28
N THR A 76 19.84 -0.26 12.97
CA THR A 76 20.41 -1.13 11.92
C THR A 76 19.42 -1.60 10.87
N ARG A 77 18.12 -1.31 11.03
CA ARG A 77 17.12 -1.75 10.06
C ARG A 77 17.28 -0.86 8.84
N HIS A 78 17.30 -1.45 7.65
CA HIS A 78 17.14 -0.65 6.45
C HIS A 78 15.87 0.18 6.61
N ARG A 79 16.00 1.50 6.44
CA ARG A 79 14.83 2.38 6.44
C ARG A 79 13.84 1.78 5.45
N LEU A 80 12.55 1.78 5.81
CA LEU A 80 11.47 1.48 4.87
C LEU A 80 11.75 2.16 3.53
N ALA A 81 11.41 1.48 2.44
CA ALA A 81 11.56 2.08 1.14
C ALA A 81 10.80 3.42 1.12
N PRO A 82 11.32 4.47 0.46
CA PRO A 82 10.63 5.75 0.39
C PRO A 82 9.18 5.66 -0.11
N SER A 83 8.90 4.68 -0.99
CA SER A 83 7.56 4.32 -1.43
C SER A 83 6.68 3.88 -0.25
N ASP A 84 7.11 2.91 0.56
CA ASP A 84 6.32 2.39 1.69
C ASP A 84 6.01 3.46 2.74
N VAL A 85 6.98 4.35 3.02
CA VAL A 85 6.76 5.51 3.88
C VAL A 85 5.68 6.43 3.30
N THR A 86 5.73 6.66 1.98
CA THR A 86 4.75 7.48 1.28
C THR A 86 3.36 6.85 1.34
N LEU A 87 3.25 5.55 1.09
CA LEU A 87 1.99 4.81 1.14
C LEU A 87 1.39 4.80 2.54
N ALA A 88 2.20 4.56 3.57
CA ALA A 88 1.76 4.65 4.96
C ALA A 88 1.21 6.05 5.28
N ARG A 89 1.92 7.11 4.87
CA ARG A 89 1.50 8.50 5.11
C ARG A 89 0.21 8.87 4.38
N VAL A 90 0.05 8.44 3.13
CA VAL A 90 -1.19 8.65 2.36
C VAL A 90 -2.35 7.96 3.06
N ARG A 91 -2.15 6.71 3.47
CA ARG A 91 -3.18 5.95 4.18
C ARG A 91 -3.55 6.60 5.53
N MET A 92 -2.57 7.10 6.28
CA MET A 92 -2.82 7.89 7.49
C MET A 92 -3.61 9.18 7.18
N SER A 93 -3.29 9.88 6.09
CA SER A 93 -4.02 11.07 5.67
C SER A 93 -5.49 10.76 5.37
N ASP A 94 -5.76 9.67 4.67
CA ASP A 94 -7.12 9.22 4.36
C ASP A 94 -7.88 8.79 5.62
N MET A 95 -7.21 8.12 6.58
CA MET A 95 -7.81 7.78 7.87
C MET A 95 -8.19 9.01 8.67
N ARG A 96 -7.33 10.02 8.73
CA ARG A 96 -7.67 11.29 9.38
C ARG A 96 -8.86 11.97 8.71
N LEU A 97 -8.97 11.88 7.38
CA LEU A 97 -10.15 12.37 6.66
C LEU A 97 -11.40 11.58 7.04
N VAL A 98 -11.34 10.24 7.10
CA VAL A 98 -12.43 9.38 7.58
C VAL A 98 -12.84 9.78 8.99
N LEU A 99 -11.88 10.00 9.88
CA LEU A 99 -12.11 10.33 11.29
C LEU A 99 -12.63 11.76 11.49
N GLY A 100 -12.41 12.65 10.53
CA GLY A 100 -12.79 14.08 10.62
C GLY A 100 -11.75 14.94 11.33
N ASP A 101 -10.50 14.46 11.40
CA ASP A 101 -9.40 15.10 12.15
C ASP A 101 -8.59 16.11 11.31
N VAL A 102 -8.91 16.25 10.03
CA VAL A 102 -8.20 17.14 9.10
C VAL A 102 -9.19 17.95 8.26
N ALA A 103 -8.78 19.18 7.93
CA ALA A 103 -9.52 20.02 7.00
C ALA A 103 -9.40 19.46 5.57
N PRO A 104 -10.47 19.51 4.76
CA PRO A 104 -10.42 19.12 3.36
C PRO A 104 -9.41 19.96 2.57
N VAL A 105 -8.65 19.30 1.69
CA VAL A 105 -7.77 19.93 0.69
C VAL A 105 -8.22 19.51 -0.71
N SER A 106 -7.68 20.17 -1.74
CA SER A 106 -8.08 19.91 -3.12
C SER A 106 -7.91 18.43 -3.52
N SER A 107 -8.96 17.88 -4.14
CA SER A 107 -8.97 16.55 -4.78
C SER A 107 -8.37 16.52 -6.19
N ALA A 108 -7.93 17.65 -6.74
CA ALA A 108 -7.38 17.71 -8.10
C ALA A 108 -6.21 16.72 -8.34
N PRO A 109 -5.26 16.52 -7.41
CA PRO A 109 -4.17 15.56 -7.61
C PRO A 109 -4.66 14.11 -7.76
N ILE A 110 -5.58 13.66 -6.91
CA ILE A 110 -6.08 12.26 -6.98
C ILE A 110 -6.90 12.03 -8.25
N LEU A 111 -7.66 13.04 -8.70
CA LEU A 111 -8.41 12.97 -9.95
C LEU A 111 -7.46 12.82 -11.15
N ALA A 112 -6.38 13.60 -11.20
CA ALA A 112 -5.37 13.50 -12.25
C ALA A 112 -4.64 12.15 -12.23
N ALA A 113 -4.30 11.62 -11.04
CA ALA A 113 -3.69 10.30 -10.91
C ALA A 113 -4.61 9.18 -11.41
N ILE A 114 -5.90 9.24 -11.07
CA ILE A 114 -6.93 8.29 -11.53
C ILE A 114 -7.07 8.33 -13.06
N GLU A 115 -7.10 9.52 -13.66
CA GLU A 115 -7.19 9.69 -15.11
C GLU A 115 -5.96 9.10 -15.81
N ALA A 116 -4.76 9.38 -15.31
CA ALA A 116 -3.52 8.83 -15.84
C ALA A 116 -3.47 7.30 -15.76
N HIS A 117 -3.88 6.71 -14.62
CA HIS A 117 -3.94 5.26 -14.47
C HIS A 117 -4.94 4.62 -15.44
N ARG A 118 -6.14 5.20 -15.57
CA ARG A 118 -7.14 4.74 -16.55
C ARG A 118 -6.61 4.78 -17.98
N ALA A 119 -5.96 5.87 -18.37
CA ALA A 119 -5.39 6.00 -19.71
C ALA A 119 -4.27 4.96 -19.96
N ALA A 120 -3.37 4.75 -18.99
CA ALA A 120 -2.30 3.76 -19.10
C ALA A 120 -2.85 2.33 -19.17
N TRP A 121 -3.84 2.00 -18.36
CA TRP A 121 -4.49 0.69 -18.36
C TRP A 121 -5.19 0.39 -19.69
N LEU A 122 -5.97 1.33 -20.22
CA LEU A 122 -6.62 1.18 -21.53
C LEU A 122 -5.62 1.02 -22.67
N ALA A 123 -4.48 1.72 -22.62
CA ALA A 123 -3.41 1.57 -23.60
C ALA A 123 -2.76 0.17 -23.54
N TYR A 124 -2.57 -0.35 -22.32
CA TYR A 124 -2.09 -1.71 -22.11
C TYR A 124 -3.08 -2.76 -22.65
N LEU A 125 -4.38 -2.64 -22.36
CA LEU A 125 -5.40 -3.55 -22.88
C LEU A 125 -5.55 -3.53 -24.40
N ALA A 126 -5.28 -2.39 -25.03
CA ALA A 126 -5.32 -2.26 -26.48
C ALA A 126 -4.09 -2.86 -27.19
N ALA A 127 -3.02 -3.16 -26.45
CA ALA A 127 -1.79 -3.70 -27.02
C ALA A 127 -1.92 -5.20 -27.34
N PRO A 128 -1.15 -5.73 -28.30
CA PRO A 128 -1.15 -7.17 -28.57
C PRO A 128 -0.72 -7.99 -27.34
N GLY A 129 -1.29 -9.18 -27.20
CA GLY A 129 -1.01 -10.06 -26.07
C GLY A 129 0.43 -10.57 -26.01
N ARG A 130 0.78 -11.18 -24.87
CA ARG A 130 2.08 -11.80 -24.61
C ARG A 130 2.48 -12.84 -25.66
N ASP A 131 1.51 -13.54 -26.22
CA ASP A 131 1.67 -14.54 -27.29
C ASP A 131 2.18 -13.93 -28.60
N VAL A 132 1.82 -12.67 -28.88
CA VAL A 132 2.25 -11.95 -30.08
C VAL A 132 3.57 -11.19 -29.84
N LEU A 133 3.71 -10.53 -28.69
CA LEU A 133 4.86 -9.65 -28.40
C LEU A 133 6.06 -10.37 -27.80
N GLY A 134 5.88 -11.56 -27.22
CA GLY A 134 6.85 -12.17 -26.34
C GLY A 134 6.86 -11.52 -24.95
N PHE A 135 7.59 -12.15 -24.01
CA PHE A 135 7.55 -11.77 -22.59
C PHE A 135 8.09 -10.37 -22.33
N ASP A 136 9.27 -10.02 -22.84
CA ASP A 136 9.94 -8.75 -22.51
C ASP A 136 9.16 -7.52 -22.99
N ALA A 137 8.62 -7.58 -24.22
CA ALA A 137 7.84 -6.48 -24.79
C ALA A 137 6.47 -6.34 -24.13
N TRP A 138 5.81 -7.46 -23.81
CA TRP A 138 4.58 -7.43 -23.01
C TRP A 138 4.83 -6.88 -21.59
N TRP A 139 5.92 -7.28 -20.94
CA TRP A 139 6.29 -6.76 -19.63
C TRP A 139 6.54 -5.25 -19.65
N ALA A 140 7.23 -4.75 -20.67
CA ALA A 140 7.46 -3.32 -20.85
C ALA A 140 6.15 -2.51 -21.00
N LEU A 141 5.10 -3.11 -21.56
CA LEU A 141 3.76 -2.49 -21.65
C LEU A 141 2.99 -2.50 -20.32
N ARG A 142 3.36 -3.38 -19.38
CA ARG A 142 2.76 -3.45 -18.04
C ARG A 142 3.34 -2.38 -17.09
N LEU A 143 4.58 -1.94 -17.32
CA LEU A 143 5.23 -0.95 -16.44
C LEU A 143 4.46 0.39 -16.33
N PRO A 144 3.92 0.98 -17.40
CA PRO A 144 3.15 2.23 -17.31
C PRO A 144 1.89 2.17 -16.43
N PRO A 145 0.96 1.20 -16.60
CA PRO A 145 -0.18 1.10 -15.69
C PRO A 145 0.24 0.82 -14.24
N ASP A 146 1.24 -0.04 -14.00
CA ASP A 146 1.73 -0.31 -12.64
C ASP A 146 2.27 0.97 -11.97
N ALA A 147 3.11 1.75 -12.68
CA ALA A 147 3.62 3.02 -12.17
C ALA A 147 2.52 4.07 -11.94
N ALA A 148 1.49 4.07 -12.78
CA ALA A 148 0.34 4.96 -12.61
C ALA A 148 -0.54 4.52 -11.42
N ALA A 149 -0.69 3.22 -11.17
CA ALA A 149 -1.36 2.68 -9.99
C ALA A 149 -0.62 3.05 -8.71
N ASP A 150 0.71 2.96 -8.70
CA ASP A 150 1.56 3.45 -7.61
C ASP A 150 1.36 4.94 -7.35
N THR A 151 1.19 5.74 -8.42
CA THR A 151 0.88 7.17 -8.30
C THR A 151 -0.49 7.40 -7.65
N VAL A 152 -1.51 6.61 -8.01
CA VAL A 152 -2.82 6.66 -7.34
C VAL A 152 -2.65 6.35 -5.86
N LEU A 153 -1.95 5.27 -5.52
CA LEU A 153 -1.67 4.85 -4.14
C LEU A 153 -0.87 5.88 -3.33
N ALA A 154 0.03 6.61 -3.98
CA ALA A 154 0.86 7.65 -3.38
C ALA A 154 0.18 9.03 -3.30
N THR A 155 -1.06 9.17 -3.77
CA THR A 155 -1.77 10.46 -3.81
C THR A 155 -2.95 10.46 -2.84
N PRO A 156 -2.99 11.33 -1.81
CA PRO A 156 -4.11 11.40 -0.85
C PRO A 156 -5.39 11.92 -1.51
N CYS A 157 -6.56 11.53 -0.98
CA CYS A 157 -7.84 11.92 -1.58
C CYS A 157 -8.18 13.41 -1.40
N GLY A 158 -7.64 14.04 -0.36
CA GLY A 158 -7.81 15.45 -0.04
C GLY A 158 -9.18 15.81 0.55
N ASP A 159 -10.27 15.32 -0.02
CA ASP A 159 -11.65 15.62 0.40
C ASP A 159 -12.62 14.44 0.12
N ARG A 160 -13.90 14.63 0.43
CA ARG A 160 -14.97 13.63 0.18
C ARG A 160 -15.19 13.36 -1.32
N HIS A 161 -14.95 14.35 -2.18
CA HIS A 161 -15.09 14.19 -3.63
C HIS A 161 -13.98 13.30 -4.21
N GLY A 162 -12.73 13.53 -3.83
CA GLY A 162 -11.60 12.68 -4.16
C GLY A 162 -11.75 11.27 -3.59
N ALA A 163 -12.30 11.12 -2.39
CA ALA A 163 -12.63 9.82 -1.82
C ALA A 163 -13.69 9.07 -2.65
N ALA A 164 -14.77 9.75 -3.06
CA ALA A 164 -15.80 9.16 -3.93
C ALA A 164 -15.24 8.75 -5.30
N ALA A 165 -14.38 9.60 -5.89
CA ALA A 165 -13.72 9.29 -7.16
C ALA A 165 -12.80 8.07 -7.04
N LEU A 166 -12.02 7.95 -5.97
CA LEU A 166 -11.16 6.79 -5.75
C LEU A 166 -11.97 5.51 -5.53
N VAL A 167 -13.05 5.56 -4.74
CA VAL A 167 -13.94 4.39 -4.54
C VAL A 167 -14.54 3.92 -5.87
N ALA A 168 -14.98 4.85 -6.72
CA ALA A 168 -15.48 4.53 -8.05
C ALA A 168 -14.37 3.95 -8.96
N HIS A 169 -13.16 4.50 -8.89
CA HIS A 169 -12.01 4.01 -9.64
C HIS A 169 -11.62 2.59 -9.25
N VAL A 170 -11.56 2.28 -7.95
CA VAL A 170 -11.23 0.94 -7.45
C VAL A 170 -12.22 -0.12 -7.93
N ARG A 171 -13.53 0.22 -7.98
CA ARG A 171 -14.56 -0.68 -8.51
C ARG A 171 -14.36 -0.94 -10.00
N TRP A 172 -14.19 0.14 -10.77
CA TRP A 172 -13.88 0.03 -12.20
C TRP A 172 -12.63 -0.83 -12.43
N TYR A 173 -11.55 -0.59 -11.69
CA TYR A 173 -10.30 -1.33 -11.89
C TYR A 173 -10.44 -2.82 -11.53
N ALA A 174 -11.21 -3.15 -10.50
CA ALA A 174 -11.51 -4.54 -10.16
C ALA A 174 -12.26 -5.27 -11.30
N GLU A 175 -13.23 -4.61 -11.93
CA GLU A 175 -13.95 -5.14 -13.09
C GLU A 175 -13.00 -5.34 -14.29
N GLU A 176 -12.11 -4.38 -14.54
CA GLU A 176 -11.13 -4.47 -15.62
C GLU A 176 -10.10 -5.58 -15.43
N LEU A 177 -9.62 -5.79 -14.20
CA LEU A 177 -8.71 -6.88 -13.85
C LEU A 177 -9.36 -8.24 -14.13
N GLU A 178 -10.63 -8.40 -13.76
CA GLU A 178 -11.41 -9.61 -14.06
C GLU A 178 -11.57 -9.82 -15.57
N LEU A 179 -11.89 -8.76 -16.33
CA LEU A 179 -12.03 -8.83 -17.79
C LEU A 179 -10.72 -9.19 -18.51
N ALA A 180 -9.59 -8.76 -17.96
CA ALA A 180 -8.26 -9.01 -18.50
C ALA A 180 -7.67 -10.38 -18.09
N ASP A 181 -8.42 -11.19 -17.32
CA ASP A 181 -7.91 -12.41 -16.66
C ASP A 181 -6.65 -12.13 -15.80
N GLU A 182 -6.56 -10.92 -15.27
CA GLU A 182 -5.54 -10.50 -14.33
C GLU A 182 -6.05 -10.73 -12.90
N ASN A 183 -5.68 -11.85 -12.31
CA ASN A 183 -6.17 -12.21 -10.99
C ASN A 183 -5.58 -11.35 -9.87
N MET A 184 -6.44 -10.65 -9.13
CA MET A 184 -6.11 -9.94 -7.88
C MET A 184 -5.62 -10.85 -6.74
N THR A 185 -5.79 -12.16 -6.88
CA THR A 185 -5.46 -13.18 -5.86
C THR A 185 -4.10 -13.85 -6.08
N GLY A 186 -3.40 -13.54 -7.18
CA GLY A 186 -2.15 -14.20 -7.58
C GLY A 186 -0.88 -13.77 -6.82
N GLY A 187 -0.99 -13.00 -5.73
CA GLY A 187 0.15 -12.56 -4.90
C GLY A 187 1.10 -11.55 -5.54
N LEU A 188 1.01 -11.31 -6.85
CA LEU A 188 1.88 -10.39 -7.59
C LEU A 188 1.37 -8.95 -7.65
N ASP A 189 0.07 -8.71 -7.42
CA ASP A 189 -0.51 -7.37 -7.52
C ASP A 189 -0.84 -6.78 -6.14
N TYR A 190 0.22 -6.47 -5.38
CA TYR A 190 0.11 -5.72 -4.13
C TYR A 190 -0.54 -4.34 -4.36
N ALA A 191 -0.38 -3.74 -5.53
CA ALA A 191 -0.96 -2.43 -5.83
C ALA A 191 -2.50 -2.52 -5.87
N ALA A 192 -3.07 -3.48 -6.58
CA ALA A 192 -4.51 -3.72 -6.59
C ALA A 192 -5.06 -4.04 -5.19
N ARG A 193 -4.40 -4.92 -4.42
CA ARG A 193 -4.82 -5.21 -3.03
C ARG A 193 -4.80 -3.96 -2.13
N ARG A 194 -3.76 -3.13 -2.24
CA ARG A 194 -3.65 -1.87 -1.50
C ARG A 194 -4.73 -0.87 -1.93
N LEU A 195 -5.02 -0.78 -3.24
CA LEU A 195 -6.10 0.06 -3.78
C LEU A 195 -7.46 -0.36 -3.25
N GLN A 196 -7.74 -1.67 -3.21
CA GLN A 196 -8.96 -2.22 -2.63
C GLN A 196 -9.11 -1.89 -1.14
N ALA A 197 -8.05 -2.13 -0.35
CA ALA A 197 -8.04 -1.81 1.07
C ALA A 197 -8.36 -0.33 1.32
N ARG A 198 -7.69 0.54 0.55
CA ARG A 198 -7.86 1.99 0.61
C ARG A 198 -9.27 2.42 0.18
N GLY A 199 -9.82 1.87 -0.88
CA GLY A 199 -11.20 2.14 -1.31
C GLY A 199 -12.25 1.69 -0.28
N ALA A 200 -12.01 0.55 0.38
CA ALA A 200 -12.86 0.08 1.47
C ALA A 200 -12.80 0.99 2.71
N ASP A 201 -11.60 1.48 3.06
CA ASP A 201 -11.41 2.45 4.15
C ASP A 201 -12.19 3.74 3.86
N LEU A 202 -12.03 4.31 2.67
CA LEU A 202 -12.69 5.55 2.26
C LEU A 202 -14.21 5.41 2.09
N SER A 203 -14.70 4.20 1.84
CA SER A 203 -16.14 3.95 1.83
C SER A 203 -16.79 4.19 3.20
N LEU A 204 -16.02 4.14 4.30
CA LEU A 204 -16.50 4.51 5.64
C LEU A 204 -16.85 6.00 5.74
N LEU A 205 -16.04 6.87 5.11
CA LEU A 205 -16.31 8.31 5.03
C LEU A 205 -17.60 8.57 4.25
N LEU A 206 -17.85 7.83 3.17
CA LEU A 206 -18.98 8.07 2.27
C LEU A 206 -20.33 7.59 2.82
N ARG A 207 -20.31 6.70 3.83
CA ARG A 207 -21.50 6.16 4.50
C ARG A 207 -21.95 7.00 5.70
N GLY A 208 -21.04 7.79 6.29
CA GLY A 208 -21.35 8.78 7.32
C GLY A 208 -21.76 10.12 6.72
#